data_AF-A0AB37ZXR0-F1
#
_entry.id   AF-A0AB37ZXR0-F1
#
_cell.length_a   1.000
_cell.length_b   1.000
_cell.length_c   1.000
_cell.angle_alpha   90.00
_cell.angle_beta   90.00
_cell.angle_gamma   90.00
#
_symmetry.space_group_name_H-M   'P 1'
#
loop_
_entity.id
_entity.type
_entity.pdbx_description
1 polymer ?
#
loop_
_entity_poly.entity_id
_entity_poly.type
_entity_poly.pdbx_seq_one_letter_code
_entity_poly.pdbx_strand_id
1 'polypeptide(L)'
;METLRWKIEKSETELDRWLIGGDLSNVRITRDSRASHLESEIERLKCFLGEKELAEEALIIMVGHFRGLDNIILKMKYIDGKTLKEIANELGYSYQHIVNKHASVVNTIKLIESIN
;
A
#
# COMPACT_ATOMS: atom_id res chain seq x y z
N MET A 1 3.70 -2.23 -0.78
CA MET A 1 3.02 -3.53 -0.60
C MET A 1 3.62 -4.60 -1.49
N GLU A 2 3.75 -4.36 -2.80
CA GLU A 2 4.34 -5.32 -3.77
C GLU A 2 5.76 -5.77 -3.40
N THR A 3 6.64 -4.85 -2.99
CA THR A 3 7.99 -5.18 -2.53
C THR A 3 8.02 -6.08 -1.30
N LEU A 4 6.99 -5.99 -0.44
CA LEU A 4 6.86 -6.81 0.76
C LEU A 4 6.34 -8.20 0.41
N ARG A 5 5.34 -8.29 -0.48
CA ARG A 5 4.85 -9.55 -1.05
C ARG A 5 5.96 -10.34 -1.73
N TRP A 6 6.74 -9.68 -2.59
CA TRP A 6 7.89 -10.32 -3.25
C TRP A 6 8.92 -10.85 -2.25
N LYS A 7 9.20 -10.11 -1.17
CA LYS A 7 10.11 -10.57 -0.11
C LYS A 7 9.58 -11.82 0.59
N ILE A 8 8.28 -11.85 0.90
CA ILE A 8 7.63 -13.00 1.53
C ILE A 8 7.73 -14.21 0.60
N GLU A 9 7.30 -14.09 -0.66
CA GLU A 9 7.34 -15.17 -1.66
C GLU A 9 8.76 -15.72 -1.83
N LYS A 10 9.75 -14.83 -1.92
CA LYS A 10 11.16 -15.23 -2.01
C LYS A 10 11.63 -15.98 -0.77
N SER A 11 11.26 -15.50 0.42
CA SER A 11 11.64 -16.15 1.68
C SER A 11 10.94 -17.49 1.89
N GLU A 12 9.68 -17.63 1.46
CA GLU A 12 8.94 -18.90 1.46
C GLU A 12 9.58 -19.90 0.49
N THR A 13 9.92 -19.46 -0.72
CA THR A 13 10.66 -20.29 -1.69
C THR A 13 12.00 -20.75 -1.13
N GLU A 14 12.72 -19.87 -0.43
CA GLU A 14 13.96 -20.24 0.23
C GLU A 14 13.69 -21.26 1.36
N LEU A 15 12.64 -21.08 2.16
CA LEU A 15 12.27 -22.01 3.23
C LEU A 15 12.00 -23.42 2.68
N ASP A 16 11.28 -23.53 1.56
CA ASP A 16 10.99 -24.82 0.91
C ASP A 16 12.26 -25.61 0.54
N ARG A 17 13.35 -24.91 0.20
CA ARG A 17 14.65 -25.54 -0.10
C ARG A 17 15.27 -26.20 1.13
N TRP A 18 15.02 -25.66 2.32
CA TRP A 18 15.52 -26.17 3.60
C TRP A 18 14.64 -27.28 4.20
N LEU A 19 13.36 -27.33 3.84
CA LEU A 19 12.42 -28.36 4.31
C LEU A 19 12.74 -29.76 3.73
N ILE A 20 12.21 -30.80 4.36
CA ILE A 20 12.43 -32.20 3.95
C ILE A 20 12.02 -32.39 2.49
N GLY A 21 12.96 -32.82 1.64
CA GLY A 21 12.76 -32.99 0.20
C GLY A 21 13.31 -31.84 -0.66
N GLY A 22 13.74 -30.73 -0.07
CA GLY A 22 14.42 -29.63 -0.75
C GLY A 22 15.91 -29.88 -1.00
N ASP A 23 16.51 -29.10 -1.90
CA ASP A 23 17.92 -29.22 -2.31
C ASP A 23 18.92 -28.89 -1.17
N LEU A 24 18.49 -28.14 -0.16
CA LEU A 24 19.29 -27.77 1.01
C LEU A 24 18.93 -28.56 2.28
N SER A 25 18.02 -29.54 2.19
CA SER A 25 17.52 -30.33 3.34
C SER A 25 18.61 -31.08 4.12
N ASN A 26 19.72 -31.42 3.48
CA ASN A 26 20.86 -32.11 4.10
C ASN A 26 21.94 -31.16 4.66
N VAL A 27 21.77 -29.84 4.52
CA VAL A 27 22.74 -28.84 4.99
C VAL A 27 22.48 -28.56 6.47
N ARG A 28 23.53 -28.65 7.30
CA ARG A 28 23.40 -28.44 8.74
C ARG A 28 23.12 -26.97 9.06
N ILE A 29 21.92 -26.69 9.56
CA ILE A 29 21.51 -25.38 10.07
C ILE A 29 22.18 -25.15 11.44
N THR A 30 22.94 -24.06 11.57
CA THR A 30 23.46 -23.58 12.86
C THR A 30 22.56 -22.48 13.41
N ARG A 31 22.62 -22.22 14.72
CA ARG A 31 21.76 -21.23 15.39
C ARG A 31 21.88 -19.82 14.77
N ASP A 32 23.07 -19.45 14.29
CA ASP A 32 23.35 -18.14 13.66
C ASP A 32 23.16 -18.14 12.13
N SER A 33 22.69 -19.25 11.54
CA SER A 33 22.44 -19.31 10.11
C SER A 33 21.17 -18.53 9.76
N ARG A 34 21.11 -17.94 8.56
CA ARG A 34 19.88 -17.25 8.10
C ARG A 34 18.66 -18.18 8.11
N ALA A 35 18.86 -19.46 7.82
CA ALA A 35 17.80 -20.46 7.79
C ALA A 35 17.12 -20.66 9.16
N SER A 36 17.84 -20.48 10.28
CA SER A 36 17.28 -20.68 11.64
C SER A 36 16.25 -19.63 12.03
N HIS A 37 16.21 -18.48 11.35
CA HIS A 37 15.31 -17.37 11.63
C HIS A 37 14.25 -17.15 10.55
N LEU A 38 14.34 -17.89 9.44
CA LEU A 38 13.58 -17.63 8.22
C LEU A 38 12.06 -17.71 8.44
N GLU A 39 11.58 -18.73 9.15
CA GLU A 39 10.16 -18.87 9.49
C GLU A 39 9.63 -17.69 10.31
N SER A 40 10.37 -17.29 11.34
CA SER A 40 10.00 -16.15 12.19
C SER A 40 10.02 -14.81 11.44
N GLU A 41 10.92 -14.67 10.46
CA GLU A 41 10.99 -13.50 9.60
C GLU A 41 9.81 -13.45 8.62
N ILE A 42 9.46 -14.58 8.01
CA ILE A 42 8.28 -14.70 7.14
C ILE A 42 7.01 -14.32 7.91
N GLU A 43 6.83 -14.87 9.11
CA GLU A 43 5.65 -14.58 9.94
C GLU A 43 5.55 -13.09 10.28
N ARG A 44 6.68 -12.49 10.69
CA ARG A 44 6.74 -11.05 10.95
C ARG A 44 6.39 -10.23 9.70
N LEU A 45 6.90 -10.61 8.53
CA LEU A 45 6.62 -9.92 7.27
C LEU A 45 5.14 -10.04 6.88
N LYS A 46 4.53 -11.21 7.06
CA LYS A 46 3.09 -11.45 6.82
C LYS A 46 2.22 -10.62 7.74
N CYS A 47 2.52 -10.62 9.04
CA CYS A 47 1.81 -9.79 10.03
C CYS A 47 1.87 -8.30 9.65
N PHE A 48 3.07 -7.81 9.33
CA PHE A 48 3.26 -6.43 8.90
C PHE A 48 2.53 -6.11 7.58
N LEU A 49 2.49 -7.05 6.63
CA LEU A 49 1.68 -6.90 5.42
C LEU A 49 0.20 -6.76 5.77
N GLY A 50 -0.34 -7.65 6.60
CA GLY A 50 -1.74 -7.62 7.02
C GLY A 50 -2.12 -6.32 7.74
N GLU A 51 -1.28 -5.82 8.65
CA GLU A 51 -1.49 -4.51 9.30
C GLU A 51 -1.59 -3.37 8.28
N LYS A 52 -0.75 -3.41 7.23
CA LYS A 52 -0.76 -2.39 6.18
C LYS A 52 -1.99 -2.48 5.29
N GLU A 53 -2.42 -3.69 4.93
CA GLU A 53 -3.65 -3.91 4.14
C GLU A 53 -4.89 -3.44 4.91
N LEU A 54 -4.98 -3.75 6.20
CA LEU A 54 -6.08 -3.27 7.05
C LEU A 54 -6.08 -1.75 7.19
N ALA A 55 -4.90 -1.13 7.36
CA ALA A 55 -4.80 0.32 7.43
C ALA A 55 -5.20 0.99 6.10
N GLU A 56 -4.82 0.40 4.97
CA GLU A 56 -5.21 0.86 3.63
C GLU A 56 -6.72 0.76 3.42
N GLU A 57 -7.33 -0.38 3.77
CA GLU A 57 -8.77 -0.58 3.66
C GLU A 57 -9.55 0.41 4.55
N ALA A 58 -9.13 0.59 5.81
CA ALA A 58 -9.72 1.54 6.73
C ALA A 58 -9.65 2.99 6.18
N LEU A 59 -8.53 3.36 5.55
CA LEU A 59 -8.36 4.67 4.93
C LEU A 59 -9.32 4.84 3.75
N ILE A 60 -9.44 3.85 2.87
CA ILE A 60 -10.34 3.88 1.71
C ILE A 60 -11.80 4.02 2.17
N ILE A 61 -12.21 3.27 3.20
CA ILE A 61 -13.55 3.35 3.79
C ILE A 61 -13.79 4.75 4.38
N MET A 62 -12.84 5.25 5.18
CA MET A 62 -12.95 6.59 5.79
C MET A 62 -13.12 7.68 4.73
N VAL A 63 -12.26 7.68 3.70
CA VAL A 63 -12.33 8.64 2.60
C VAL A 63 -13.63 8.47 1.81
N GLY A 64 -14.13 7.25 1.66
CA GLY A 64 -15.42 6.95 1.03
C GLY A 64 -16.64 7.58 1.72
N HIS A 65 -16.57 7.86 3.03
CA HIS A 65 -17.65 8.52 3.77
C HIS A 65 -17.68 10.04 3.59
N PHE A 66 -16.61 10.63 3.05
CA PHE A 66 -16.55 12.07 2.88
C PHE A 66 -17.45 12.55 1.74
N ARG A 67 -18.40 13.42 2.06
CA ARG A 67 -19.36 14.00 1.08
C ARG A 67 -18.91 15.32 0.46
N GLY A 68 -17.80 15.89 0.93
CA GLY A 68 -17.25 17.13 0.41
C GLY A 68 -16.69 16.94 -1.00
N LEU A 69 -16.95 17.91 -1.88
CA LEU A 69 -16.46 17.89 -3.27
C LEU A 69 -14.94 17.67 -3.34
N ASP A 70 -14.18 18.30 -2.45
CA ASP A 70 -12.73 18.16 -2.34
C ASP A 70 -12.30 16.71 -2.10
N ASN A 71 -12.98 16.01 -1.20
CA ASN A 71 -12.68 14.62 -0.88
C ASN A 71 -13.07 13.67 -2.01
N ILE A 72 -14.18 13.94 -2.69
CA ILE A 72 -14.61 13.19 -3.88
C ILE A 72 -13.55 13.34 -4.99
N ILE A 73 -13.06 14.57 -5.23
CA ILE A 73 -12.01 14.83 -6.22
C ILE A 73 -10.72 14.07 -5.87
N LEU A 74 -10.29 14.09 -4.60
CA LEU A 74 -9.10 13.35 -4.16
C LEU A 74 -9.26 11.84 -4.34
N LYS A 75 -10.39 11.27 -3.92
CA LYS A 75 -10.68 9.84 -4.10
C LYS A 75 -10.61 9.47 -5.58
N MET A 76 -11.36 10.18 -6.43
CA MET A 76 -11.38 9.88 -7.86
C MET A 76 -10.00 10.02 -8.50
N LYS A 77 -9.19 11.00 -8.06
CA LYS A 77 -7.87 11.25 -8.62
C LYS A 77 -6.83 10.20 -8.21
N TYR A 78 -6.80 9.83 -6.93
CA TYR A 78 -5.70 9.05 -6.34
C TYR A 78 -6.06 7.61 -6.00
N ILE A 79 -7.34 7.30 -5.79
CA ILE A 79 -7.83 5.94 -5.54
C ILE A 79 -8.40 5.36 -6.84
N ASP A 80 -9.31 6.08 -7.51
CA ASP A 80 -9.95 5.57 -8.74
C ASP A 80 -9.10 5.78 -10.01
N GLY A 81 -7.97 6.50 -9.90
CA GLY A 81 -7.02 6.72 -11.01
C GLY A 81 -7.48 7.66 -12.12
N LYS A 82 -8.56 8.42 -11.93
CA LYS A 82 -9.15 9.30 -12.95
C LYS A 82 -8.34 10.56 -13.20
N THR A 83 -8.40 11.07 -14.42
CA THR A 83 -7.90 12.41 -14.77
C THR A 83 -8.86 13.49 -14.28
N LEU A 84 -8.35 14.71 -14.05
CA LEU A 84 -9.21 15.85 -13.66
C LEU A 84 -10.28 16.16 -14.72
N LYS A 85 -10.03 15.81 -15.99
CA LYS A 85 -11.00 15.96 -17.08
C LYS A 85 -12.12 14.94 -16.98
N GLU A 86 -11.81 13.68 -16.72
CA GLU A 86 -12.82 12.64 -16.48
C GLU A 86 -13.66 12.97 -15.24
N ILE A 87 -13.01 13.43 -14.16
CA ILE A 87 -13.69 13.86 -12.94
C ILE A 87 -14.67 15.01 -13.22
N ALA A 88 -14.24 16.02 -13.99
CA ALA A 88 -15.10 17.14 -14.35
C ALA A 88 -16.33 16.69 -15.15
N ASN A 89 -16.13 15.81 -16.13
CA ASN A 89 -17.22 15.25 -16.93
C ASN A 89 -18.21 14.46 -16.08
N GLU A 90 -17.72 13.61 -15.18
CA GLU A 90 -18.55 12.73 -14.35
C GLU A 90 -19.31 13.48 -13.25
N LEU A 91 -18.70 14.53 -12.68
CA LEU A 91 -19.34 15.36 -11.66
C LEU A 91 -20.18 16.51 -12.25
N GLY A 92 -20.19 16.67 -13.59
CA GLY A 92 -20.94 17.74 -14.25
C GLY A 92 -20.38 19.15 -14.02
N TYR A 93 -19.10 19.28 -13.68
CA TYR A 93 -18.42 20.55 -13.48
C TYR A 93 -17.55 20.93 -14.67
N SER A 94 -17.21 22.21 -14.80
CA SER A 94 -16.19 22.62 -15.76
C SER A 94 -14.82 22.07 -15.35
N TYR A 95 -13.99 21.75 -16.34
CA TYR A 95 -12.63 21.29 -16.10
C TYR A 95 -11.84 22.27 -15.20
N GLN A 96 -11.96 23.58 -15.46
CA GLN A 96 -11.29 24.60 -14.66
C GLN A 96 -11.75 24.62 -13.20
N HIS A 97 -13.04 24.35 -12.92
CA HIS A 97 -13.56 24.29 -11.57
C HIS A 97 -12.88 23.16 -10.76
N ILE A 98 -12.79 21.96 -11.35
CA ILE A 98 -12.12 20.81 -10.73
C ILE A 98 -10.64 21.07 -10.54
N VAL A 99 -9.95 21.65 -11.53
CA VAL A 99 -8.53 22.04 -11.41
C VAL A 99 -8.31 22.99 -10.24
N ASN A 100 -9.14 24.03 -10.11
CA ASN A 100 -9.01 25.02 -9.04
C ASN A 100 -9.24 24.39 -7.65
N LYS A 101 -10.23 23.50 -7.52
CA LYS A 101 -10.49 22.77 -6.28
C LYS A 101 -9.37 21.81 -5.92
N HIS A 102 -8.93 21.00 -6.89
CA HIS A 102 -7.78 20.11 -6.70
C HIS A 102 -6.53 20.88 -6.24
N ALA A 103 -6.21 22.00 -6.89
CA ALA A 103 -5.07 22.83 -6.53
C ALA A 103 -5.19 23.42 -5.11
N SER A 104 -6.38 23.92 -4.75
CA SER A 104 -6.64 24.45 -3.40
C SER A 104 -6.37 23.40 -2.33
N VAL A 105 -6.91 22.20 -2.50
CA VAL A 105 -6.79 21.10 -1.55
C VAL A 105 -5.34 20.62 -1.43
N VAL A 106 -4.66 20.42 -2.56
CA VAL A 106 -3.24 20.03 -2.58
C VAL A 106 -2.35 21.07 -1.90
N ASN A 107 -2.62 22.36 -2.11
CA ASN A 107 -1.86 23.42 -1.45
C ASN A 107 -2.09 23.43 0.07
N THR A 108 -3.33 23.20 0.52
CA THR A 108 -3.63 23.07 1.95
C THR A 108 -2.88 21.89 2.57
N ILE A 109 -2.86 20.72 1.91
CA ILE A 109 -2.13 19.55 2.39
C ILE A 109 -0.62 19.85 2.51
N LYS A 110 -0.02 20.42 1.46
CA LYS A 110 1.40 20.81 1.46
C LYS A 110 1.73 21.82 2.56
N LEU A 111 0.83 22.76 2.83
CA LEU A 111 1.02 23.73 3.90
C LEU A 111 1.05 23.05 5.27
N ILE A 112 0.14 22.11 5.53
CA ILE A 112 0.10 21.35 6.77
C ILE A 112 1.37 20.50 6.93
N GLU A 113 1.84 19.87 5.86
CA GLU A 113 3.11 19.12 5.85
C GLU A 113 4.32 20.01 6.16
N SER A 114 4.31 21.29 5.78
CA SER A 114 5.41 22.22 6.07
C SER A 114 5.44 22.75 7.51
N ILE A 115 4.35 22.57 8.26
CA ILE A 115 4.19 23.04 9.64
C ILE A 115 4.54 21.92 10.64
N ASN A 116 4.49 20.66 10.21
CA ASN A 116 4.84 19.47 11.00
C ASN A 116 6.29 19.06 10.80
#